data_AF-A0A9N7UCE8-F1
#
_entry.id   AF-A0A9N7UCE8-F1
#
_cell.length_a   1.000
_cell.length_b   1.000
_cell.length_c   1.000
_cell.angle_alpha   90.00
_cell.angle_beta   90.00
_cell.angle_gamma   90.00
#
_symmetry.space_group_name_H-M   'P 1'
#
loop_
_entity.id
_entity.type
_entity.pdbx_description
1 polymer ?
#
loop_
_entity_poly.entity_id
_entity_poly.type
_entity_poly.pdbx_seq_one_letter_code
_entity_poly.pdbx_strand_id
1 'polypeptide(L)'
;MPQKRRGKKPPTGLGREQIMALYVYSLAKHNVYLEFNDAVRTNRSVYMTTFKYQALHFFLTVALQTLSARKPEAERCLIGCRRVDSYFSQDVLNKLARFGPLTSSSMGWHPSSDGLMKSRALRL
;
A
#
# COMPACT_ATOMS: atom_id res chain seq x y z
N MET A 1 -23.90 -35.49 21.63
CA MET A 1 -23.03 -35.00 20.54
C MET A 1 -23.07 -33.48 20.51
N PRO A 2 -21.97 -32.76 20.82
CA PRO A 2 -21.97 -31.30 20.83
C PRO A 2 -22.09 -30.75 19.40
N GLN A 3 -23.03 -29.82 19.21
CA GLN A 3 -23.28 -29.19 17.92
C GLN A 3 -22.11 -28.28 17.54
N LYS A 4 -21.43 -28.61 16.44
CA LYS A 4 -20.35 -27.80 15.84
C LYS A 4 -20.95 -26.48 15.33
N ARG A 5 -20.74 -25.39 16.06
CA ARG A 5 -21.11 -24.04 15.60
C ARG A 5 -20.35 -23.76 14.29
N ARG A 6 -21.08 -23.64 13.18
CA ARG A 6 -20.51 -23.20 11.90
C ARG A 6 -20.07 -21.74 12.09
N GLY A 7 -18.76 -21.53 12.25
CA GLY A 7 -18.19 -20.19 12.29
C GLY A 7 -18.62 -19.41 11.03
N LYS A 8 -19.03 -18.16 11.21
CA LYS A 8 -19.34 -17.28 10.07
C LYS A 8 -18.09 -17.21 9.19
N LYS A 9 -18.25 -17.51 7.90
CA LYS A 9 -17.15 -17.31 6.94
C LYS A 9 -16.71 -15.84 7.04
N PRO A 10 -15.39 -15.57 7.13
CA PRO A 10 -14.93 -14.19 7.18
C PRO A 10 -15.47 -13.43 5.97
N PRO A 11 -15.81 -12.13 6.12
CA PRO A 11 -16.37 -11.35 5.03
C PRO A 11 -15.46 -11.43 3.80
N THR A 12 -16.07 -11.78 2.66
CA THR A 12 -15.40 -11.80 1.35
C THR A 12 -15.27 -10.40 0.75
N GLY A 13 -15.62 -9.33 1.50
CA GLY A 13 -15.52 -7.91 1.13
C GLY A 13 -14.54 -7.13 2.00
N LEU A 14 -14.14 -5.92 1.59
CA LEU A 14 -13.40 -5.03 2.50
C LEU A 14 -14.37 -4.51 3.58
N GLY A 15 -13.91 -4.42 4.82
CA GLY A 15 -14.65 -3.76 5.90
C GLY A 15 -14.74 -2.25 5.69
N ARG A 16 -15.68 -1.58 6.37
CA ARG A 16 -15.87 -0.13 6.25
C ARG A 16 -14.59 0.65 6.58
N GLU A 17 -13.90 0.26 7.64
CA GLU A 17 -12.68 0.89 8.13
C GLU A 17 -11.51 0.69 7.16
N GLN A 18 -11.43 -0.48 6.54
CA GLN A 18 -10.45 -0.78 5.49
C GLN A 18 -10.69 0.12 4.27
N ILE A 19 -11.95 0.24 3.81
CA ILE A 19 -12.31 1.11 2.68
C ILE A 19 -11.97 2.57 3.00
N MET A 20 -12.31 3.05 4.20
CA MET A 20 -11.96 4.41 4.64
C MET A 20 -10.45 4.62 4.71
N ALA A 21 -9.69 3.65 5.20
CA ALA A 21 -8.23 3.71 5.25
C ALA A 21 -7.62 3.85 3.85
N LEU A 22 -8.05 3.02 2.89
CA LEU A 22 -7.62 3.12 1.49
C LEU A 22 -7.98 4.48 0.88
N TYR A 23 -9.21 4.95 1.13
CA TYR A 23 -9.70 6.23 0.63
C TYR A 23 -8.86 7.39 1.17
N VAL A 24 -8.65 7.45 2.48
CA VAL A 24 -7.86 8.52 3.13
C VAL A 24 -6.41 8.50 2.65
N TYR A 25 -5.79 7.32 2.52
CA TYR A 25 -4.41 7.21 2.04
C TYR A 25 -4.28 7.64 0.56
N SER A 26 -5.30 7.43 -0.27
CA SER A 26 -5.26 7.83 -1.69
C SER A 26 -5.74 9.26 -1.96
N LEU A 27 -6.28 9.95 -0.95
CA LEU A 27 -6.86 11.27 -1.09
C LEU A 27 -5.78 12.36 -1.17
N ALA A 28 -5.67 13.03 -2.33
CA ALA A 28 -4.67 14.08 -2.56
C ALA A 28 -4.87 15.33 -1.68
N LYS A 29 -6.12 15.68 -1.35
CA LYS A 29 -6.47 16.95 -0.69
C LYS A 29 -5.77 17.20 0.65
N HIS A 30 -5.41 16.14 1.37
CA HIS A 30 -4.86 16.22 2.72
C HIS A 30 -3.47 15.61 2.85
N ASN A 31 -2.87 15.11 1.76
CA ASN A 31 -1.52 14.55 1.74
C ASN A 31 -1.22 13.52 2.86
N VAL A 32 -2.23 12.81 3.36
CA VAL A 32 -2.08 11.89 4.50
C VAL A 32 -1.04 10.83 4.21
N TYR A 33 -0.92 10.37 2.96
CA TYR A 33 0.12 9.41 2.54
C TYR A 33 1.54 9.93 2.77
N LEU A 34 1.80 11.24 2.66
CA LEU A 34 3.13 11.81 2.89
C LEU A 34 3.47 11.76 4.37
N GLU A 35 2.62 12.35 5.21
CA GLU A 35 2.83 12.40 6.68
C GLU A 35 2.88 11.00 7.28
N PHE A 36 1.98 10.12 6.86
CA PHE A 36 1.93 8.75 7.30
C PHE A 36 3.21 7.99 6.94
N ASN A 37 3.66 8.05 5.67
CA ASN A 37 4.83 7.31 5.25
C ASN A 37 6.13 7.88 5.85
N ASP A 38 6.18 9.19 6.09
CA ASP A 38 7.28 9.81 6.83
C ASP A 38 7.31 9.29 8.28
N ALA A 39 6.18 9.32 8.98
CA ALA A 39 6.07 8.79 10.33
C ALA A 39 6.43 7.30 10.41
N VAL A 40 6.00 6.47 9.45
CA VAL A 40 6.40 5.05 9.40
C VAL A 40 7.92 4.90 9.21
N ARG A 41 8.55 5.78 8.45
CA ARG A 41 9.99 5.77 8.19
C ARG A 41 10.81 6.22 9.40
N THR A 42 10.37 7.26 10.11
CA THR A 42 11.15 7.89 11.18
C THR A 42 10.82 7.35 12.57
N ASN A 43 9.56 6.98 12.82
CA ASN A 43 9.05 6.75 14.19
C ASN A 43 8.99 5.27 14.56
N ARG A 44 9.86 4.43 13.98
CA ARG A 44 9.92 2.99 14.28
C ARG A 44 10.10 2.70 15.78
N SER A 45 10.93 3.50 16.46
CA SER A 45 11.24 3.34 17.89
C SER A 45 10.01 3.54 18.80
N VAL A 46 9.04 4.34 18.37
CA VAL A 46 7.84 4.68 19.15
C VAL A 46 6.58 4.02 18.63
N TYR A 47 6.71 3.03 17.74
CA TYR A 47 5.56 2.34 17.13
C TYR A 47 4.59 1.76 18.16
N MET A 48 5.12 1.23 19.27
CA MET A 48 4.32 0.60 20.34
C MET A 48 3.76 1.61 21.36
N THR A 49 4.12 2.88 21.26
CA THR A 49 3.76 3.90 22.25
C THR A 49 3.00 5.05 21.61
N THR A 50 3.68 6.10 21.18
CA THR A 50 3.09 7.38 20.75
C THR A 50 2.86 7.47 19.24
N PHE A 51 2.89 6.35 18.52
CA PHE A 51 2.70 6.34 17.08
C PHE A 51 1.24 6.64 16.70
N LYS A 52 1.01 7.86 16.20
CA LYS A 52 -0.33 8.41 15.93
C LYS A 52 -1.11 7.68 14.83
N TYR A 53 -0.45 6.87 14.00
CA TYR A 53 -1.07 6.20 12.86
C TYR A 53 -1.23 4.69 13.03
N GLN A 54 -1.24 4.15 14.27
CA GLN A 54 -1.39 2.70 14.53
C GLN A 54 -2.62 2.11 13.83
N ALA A 55 -3.80 2.72 14.03
CA ALA A 55 -5.04 2.22 13.45
C ALA A 55 -5.02 2.30 11.91
N LEU A 56 -4.56 3.41 11.35
CA LEU A 56 -4.44 3.60 9.91
C LEU A 56 -3.49 2.56 9.28
N HIS A 57 -2.32 2.34 9.89
CA HIS A 57 -1.35 1.34 9.46
C HIS A 57 -1.97 -0.06 9.47
N PHE A 58 -2.64 -0.43 10.58
CA PHE A 58 -3.34 -1.72 10.69
C PHE A 58 -4.39 -1.91 9.59
N PHE A 59 -5.32 -0.97 9.42
CA PHE A 59 -6.39 -1.12 8.44
C PHE A 59 -5.89 -1.12 6.99
N LEU A 60 -4.87 -0.32 6.66
CA LEU A 60 -4.22 -0.37 5.35
C LEU A 60 -3.57 -1.73 5.09
N THR A 61 -2.80 -2.27 6.06
CA THR A 61 -2.16 -3.58 5.91
C THR A 61 -3.19 -4.68 5.70
N VAL A 62 -4.23 -4.73 6.52
CA VAL A 62 -5.26 -5.78 6.39
C VAL A 62 -6.05 -5.61 5.09
N ALA A 63 -6.34 -4.38 4.65
CA ALA A 63 -7.00 -4.13 3.37
C ALA A 63 -6.19 -4.67 2.19
N LEU A 64 -4.88 -4.40 2.16
CA LEU A 64 -3.98 -4.88 1.10
C LEU A 64 -3.84 -6.40 1.10
N GLN A 65 -3.68 -7.02 2.27
CA GLN A 65 -3.65 -8.48 2.41
C GLN A 65 -4.94 -9.12 1.91
N THR A 66 -6.08 -8.52 2.26
CA THR A 66 -7.40 -8.97 1.84
C THR A 66 -7.59 -8.87 0.33
N LEU A 67 -7.15 -7.76 -0.29
CA LEU A 67 -7.19 -7.58 -1.74
C LEU A 67 -6.25 -8.55 -2.48
N SER A 68 -5.06 -8.81 -1.92
CA SER A 68 -4.08 -9.72 -2.51
C SER A 68 -4.56 -11.18 -2.47
N ALA A 69 -5.13 -11.61 -1.34
CA ALA A 69 -5.64 -12.97 -1.17
C ALA A 69 -6.75 -13.34 -2.15
N ARG A 70 -7.50 -12.34 -2.65
CA ARG A 70 -8.61 -12.53 -3.61
C ARG A 70 -8.16 -12.65 -5.06
N LYS A 71 -6.95 -12.19 -5.38
CA LYS A 71 -6.44 -12.26 -6.75
C LYS A 71 -5.81 -13.62 -7.02
N PRO A 72 -6.01 -14.17 -8.23
CA PRO A 72 -5.19 -15.26 -8.73
C PRO A 72 -3.71 -14.88 -8.67
N GLU A 73 -2.84 -15.86 -8.45
CA GLU A 73 -1.40 -15.63 -8.32
C GLU A 73 -0.81 -14.91 -9.54
N ALA A 74 -1.27 -15.27 -10.73
CA ALA A 74 -0.88 -14.62 -11.99
C ALA A 74 -1.22 -13.11 -12.05
N GLU A 75 -2.19 -12.63 -11.26
CA GLU A 75 -2.62 -11.22 -11.25
C GLU A 75 -2.07 -10.42 -10.05
N ARG A 76 -1.32 -11.07 -9.16
CA ARG A 76 -0.70 -10.43 -7.99
C ARG A 76 0.53 -9.62 -8.37
N CYS A 77 1.30 -10.09 -9.33
CA CYS A 77 2.49 -9.40 -9.84
C CYS A 77 2.12 -8.47 -11.00
N LEU A 78 2.49 -7.20 -10.89
CA LEU A 78 2.26 -6.20 -11.93
C LEU A 78 3.51 -5.36 -12.17
N ILE A 79 3.63 -4.81 -13.37
CA ILE A 79 4.58 -3.75 -13.66
C ILE A 79 4.01 -2.43 -13.14
N GLY A 80 4.68 -1.86 -12.14
CA GLY A 80 4.36 -0.57 -11.55
C GLY A 80 5.50 0.41 -11.72
N CYS A 81 5.19 1.65 -12.06
CA CYS A 81 6.13 2.75 -12.06
C CYS A 81 5.79 3.73 -10.93
N ARG A 82 6.82 4.28 -10.30
CA ARG A 82 6.71 5.34 -9.30
C ARG A 82 7.69 6.43 -9.65
N ARG A 83 7.20 7.66 -9.80
CA ARG A 83 8.06 8.84 -9.90
C ARG A 83 8.53 9.24 -8.51
N VAL A 84 9.77 9.68 -8.44
CA VAL A 84 10.38 10.28 -7.25
C VAL A 84 11.04 11.58 -7.66
N ASP A 85 11.12 12.52 -6.72
CA ASP A 85 11.85 13.78 -6.87
C ASP A 85 13.19 13.70 -6.13
N SER A 86 13.96 12.66 -6.45
CA SER A 86 15.24 12.35 -5.81
C SER A 86 16.07 11.43 -6.69
N TYR A 87 17.38 11.57 -6.63
CA TYR A 87 18.32 10.68 -7.31
C TYR A 87 18.72 9.52 -6.41
N PHE A 88 18.74 8.31 -6.97
CA PHE A 88 19.33 7.14 -6.32
C PHE A 88 20.74 6.92 -6.86
N SER A 89 21.65 6.55 -5.98
CA SER A 89 23.00 6.15 -6.39
C SER A 89 22.93 4.86 -7.21
N GLN A 90 23.71 4.77 -8.29
CA GLN A 90 23.70 3.60 -9.19
C GLN A 90 24.36 2.36 -8.59
N ASP A 91 25.12 2.52 -7.50
CA ASP A 91 25.70 1.40 -6.76
C ASP A 91 24.65 0.50 -6.07
N VAL A 92 23.36 0.86 -6.12
CA VAL A 92 22.23 0.04 -5.63
C VAL A 92 21.66 -0.91 -6.69
N LEU A 93 22.14 -0.84 -7.94
CA LEU A 93 21.69 -1.72 -9.02
C LEU A 93 21.96 -3.19 -8.69
N ASN A 94 21.00 -4.06 -8.98
CA ASN A 94 21.05 -5.50 -8.71
C ASN A 94 21.22 -5.87 -7.22
N LYS A 95 20.90 -4.95 -6.30
CA LYS A 95 20.89 -5.21 -4.86
C LYS A 95 19.45 -5.33 -4.34
N LEU A 96 19.26 -6.15 -3.30
CA LEU A 96 17.99 -6.26 -2.61
C LEU A 96 17.64 -4.92 -1.97
N ALA A 97 16.48 -4.37 -2.31
CA ALA A 97 15.96 -3.12 -1.76
C ALA A 97 14.63 -3.33 -1.05
N ARG A 98 14.39 -2.55 0.00
CA ARG A 98 13.10 -2.48 0.70
C ARG A 98 12.77 -1.02 0.97
N PHE A 99 11.58 -0.58 0.60
CA PHE A 99 11.14 0.79 0.85
C PHE A 99 10.94 1.08 2.34
N GLY A 100 10.32 0.16 3.08
CA GLY A 100 9.96 0.33 4.49
C GLY A 100 8.49 0.72 4.65
N PRO A 101 8.10 1.98 4.32
CA PRO A 101 6.71 2.42 4.28
C PRO A 101 5.90 1.85 3.10
N LEU A 102 4.59 2.17 3.08
CA LEU A 102 3.74 1.86 1.94
C LEU A 102 4.17 2.67 0.72
N THR A 103 4.07 2.04 -0.46
CA THR A 103 4.62 2.61 -1.70
C THR A 103 3.57 2.61 -2.79
N SER A 104 2.92 3.76 -2.98
CA SER A 104 2.03 3.98 -4.11
C SER A 104 2.78 3.89 -5.44
N SER A 105 2.12 3.31 -6.43
CA SER A 105 2.60 3.22 -7.80
C SER A 105 1.44 3.41 -8.79
N SER A 106 1.76 3.65 -10.05
CA SER A 106 0.81 3.61 -11.16
C SER A 106 1.15 2.46 -12.08
N MET A 107 0.12 1.85 -12.67
CA MET A 107 0.31 0.95 -13.79
C MET A 107 0.93 1.77 -14.94
N GLY A 108 2.05 1.30 -15.43
CA GLY A 108 2.78 1.98 -16.49
C GLY A 108 3.68 0.99 -17.20
N TRP A 109 3.69 1.09 -18.51
CA TRP A 109 4.78 0.59 -19.32
C TRP A 109 5.66 1.80 -19.63
N HIS A 110 6.96 1.69 -19.38
CA HIS A 110 7.90 2.76 -19.71
C HIS A 110 8.62 2.34 -21.01
N PRO A 111 8.09 2.66 -22.21
CA PRO A 111 8.98 2.78 -23.35
C PRO A 111 9.86 4.01 -23.10
N SER A 112 11.12 3.93 -23.51
CA SER A 112 12.05 5.04 -23.51
C SER A 112 11.46 6.29 -24.18
N SER A 113 11.54 7.43 -23.49
CA SER A 113 11.43 8.82 -23.97
C SER A 113 10.55 9.09 -25.19
N ASP A 114 9.25 9.30 -24.98
CA ASP A 114 8.47 10.44 -25.48
C ASP A 114 6.97 10.20 -25.29
N GLY A 115 6.23 11.24 -24.90
CA GLY A 115 4.76 11.26 -25.03
C GLY A 115 3.95 11.22 -23.74
N LEU A 116 3.60 12.43 -23.29
CA LEU A 116 2.37 12.88 -22.62
C LEU A 116 1.49 11.87 -21.84
N MET A 117 1.31 12.18 -20.56
CA MET A 117 0.59 11.40 -19.55
C MET A 117 -0.93 11.38 -19.71
N LYS A 118 -1.54 10.22 -19.39
CA LYS A 118 -2.86 10.14 -18.77
C LYS A 118 -2.77 9.30 -17.50
N SER A 119 -2.72 9.99 -16.36
CA SER A 119 -2.71 9.37 -15.04
C SER A 119 -4.13 8.94 -14.64
N ARG A 120 -4.39 7.63 -14.66
CA ARG A 120 -5.31 7.00 -13.71
C ARG A 120 -4.47 6.28 -12.67
N ALA A 121 -4.24 6.94 -11.54
CA ALA A 121 -3.69 6.30 -10.36
C ALA A 121 -4.80 5.52 -9.66
N LEU A 122 -4.67 4.18 -9.57
CA LEU A 122 -4.78 3.46 -8.30
C LEU A 122 -4.41 1.96 -8.48
N ARG A 123 -3.22 1.57 -8.00
CA ARG A 123 -3.09 0.41 -7.13
C ARG A 123 -2.15 0.85 -5.99
N LEU A 124 -2.67 0.77 -4.79
CA LEU A 124 -2.02 1.18 -3.54
C LEU A 124 -0.68 0.48 -3.34
#